data_AF-A0A520U3C6-F1
#
_entry.id   AF-A0A520U3C6-F1
#
_cell.length_a   1.000
_cell.length_b   1.000
_cell.length_c   1.000
_cell.angle_alpha   90.00
_cell.angle_beta   90.00
_cell.angle_gamma   90.00
#
_symmetry.space_group_name_H-M   'P 1'
#
loop_
_entity.id
_entity.type
_entity.pdbx_description
1 polymer ?
#
loop_
_entity_poly.entity_id
_entity_poly.type
_entity_poly.pdbx_seq_one_letter_code
_entity_poly.pdbx_strand_id
1 'polypeptide(L)'
;MGFFTQLYLLCAGVMSGVILFQSSIVASSIFKILPEENAGLLLRNLFPKFFLFLISLAILSIISAFLSDLNFVPFGLIELISFLAMLICYLIIPKTNQARDEKKDSLFAKLHTVSVSLTLLVLILNISIFFMVV
;
A
#
# COMPACT_ATOMS: atom_id res chain seq x y z
N MET A 1 23.78 5.36 -11.86
CA MET A 1 22.41 4.85 -12.05
C MET A 1 21.69 5.75 -13.02
N GLY A 2 21.08 5.19 -14.07
CA GLY A 2 20.27 5.96 -15.01
C GLY A 2 19.00 6.56 -14.38
N PHE A 3 18.37 7.50 -15.09
CA PHE A 3 17.16 8.20 -14.65
C PHE A 3 16.04 7.24 -14.17
N PHE A 4 15.75 6.20 -14.95
CA PHE A 4 14.70 5.22 -14.61
C PHE A 4 15.02 4.42 -13.33
N THR A 5 16.31 4.17 -13.06
CA THR A 5 16.73 3.54 -11.79
C THR A 5 16.45 4.46 -10.61
N GLN A 6 16.74 5.76 -10.74
CA GLN A 6 16.46 6.75 -9.69
C GLN A 6 14.96 6.93 -9.48
N LEU A 7 14.18 6.94 -10.57
CA LEU A 7 12.72 7.02 -10.50
C LEU A 7 12.11 5.78 -9.82
N TYR A 8 12.62 4.59 -10.14
CA TYR A 8 12.26 3.34 -9.47
C TYR A 8 12.51 3.41 -7.95
N LEU A 9 13.73 3.79 -7.55
CA LEU A 9 14.10 3.95 -6.13
C LEU A 9 13.26 5.01 -5.43
N LEU A 10 12.96 6.13 -6.10
CA LEU A 10 12.07 7.16 -5.57
C LEU A 10 10.68 6.59 -5.29
N CYS A 11 10.10 5.84 -6.23
CA CYS A 11 8.78 5.24 -6.05
C CYS A 11 8.78 4.26 -4.87
N ALA A 12 9.79 3.39 -4.76
CA ALA A 12 9.94 2.46 -3.63
C ALA A 12 10.03 3.20 -2.29
N GLY A 13 10.78 4.30 -2.24
CA GLY A 13 10.91 5.16 -1.06
C GLY A 13 9.60 5.84 -0.69
N VAL A 14 8.88 6.40 -1.68
CA VAL A 14 7.58 7.06 -1.45
C VAL A 14 6.54 6.04 -0.99
N MET A 15 6.47 4.85 -1.60
CA MET A 15 5.56 3.79 -1.17
C MET A 15 5.82 3.41 0.29
N SER A 16 7.09 3.17 0.64
CA SER A 16 7.49 2.84 2.02
C SER A 16 7.11 3.96 3.01
N GLY A 17 7.45 5.21 2.67
CA GLY A 17 7.17 6.37 3.50
C GLY A 17 5.68 6.63 3.69
N VAL A 18 4.88 6.53 2.62
CA VAL A 18 3.43 6.74 2.68
C VAL A 18 2.73 5.65 3.47
N ILE A 19 3.14 4.38 3.33
CA ILE A 19 2.61 3.28 4.16
C ILE A 19 2.91 3.54 5.65
N LEU A 20 4.17 3.82 6.00
CA LEU A 20 4.55 4.11 7.38
C LEU A 20 3.82 5.33 7.95
N PHE A 21 3.78 6.43 7.18
CA PHE A 21 3.12 7.66 7.60
C PHE A 21 1.62 7.44 7.82
N GLN A 22 0.94 6.78 6.88
CA GLN A 22 -0.48 6.51 6.99
C GLN A 22 -0.78 5.59 8.18
N SER A 23 -0.04 4.48 8.32
CA SER A 23 -0.34 3.44 9.29
C SER A 23 0.06 3.81 10.72
N SER A 24 1.22 4.46 10.90
CA SER A 24 1.75 4.78 12.24
C SER A 24 1.30 6.14 12.76
N ILE A 25 1.16 7.15 11.88
CA ILE A 25 0.92 8.53 12.30
C ILE A 25 -0.52 8.96 11.99
N VAL A 26 -0.98 8.82 10.75
CA VAL A 26 -2.31 9.32 10.35
C VAL A 26 -3.42 8.52 11.04
N ALA A 27 -3.39 7.19 10.95
CA ALA A 27 -4.41 6.34 11.55
C ALA A 27 -4.49 6.52 13.08
N SER A 28 -3.34 6.54 13.77
CA SER A 28 -3.28 6.73 15.22
C SER A 28 -3.80 8.10 15.65
N SER A 29 -3.48 9.16 14.91
CA SER A 29 -3.96 10.51 15.17
C SER A 29 -5.48 10.62 14.99
N ILE A 30 -6.02 10.01 13.93
CA ILE A 30 -7.46 9.98 13.65
C ILE A 30 -8.21 9.32 14.81
N PHE A 31 -7.79 8.11 15.22
CA PHE A 31 -8.47 7.38 16.29
C PHE A 31 -8.31 8.03 17.67
N LYS A 32 -7.25 8.84 17.87
CA LYS A 32 -7.03 9.56 19.13
C LYS A 32 -7.92 10.80 19.27
N ILE A 33 -8.23 11.46 18.16
CA ILE A 33 -8.89 12.78 18.16
C ILE A 33 -10.39 12.66 17.89
N LEU A 34 -10.79 11.77 16.98
CA LEU A 34 -12.19 11.69 16.53
C LEU A 34 -12.96 10.60 17.27
N PRO A 35 -14.26 10.82 17.54
CA PRO A 35 -15.18 9.74 17.90
C PRO A 35 -15.17 8.65 16.83
N GLU A 36 -15.41 7.39 17.24
CA GLU A 36 -15.30 6.21 16.38
C GLU A 36 -16.11 6.32 15.07
N GLU A 37 -17.33 6.87 15.15
CA GLU A 37 -18.20 7.09 13.99
C GLU A 37 -17.54 8.04 12.97
N ASN A 38 -17.02 9.18 13.43
CA ASN A 38 -16.37 10.18 12.58
C ASN A 38 -15.04 9.67 12.03
N ALA A 39 -14.27 8.92 12.83
CA ALA A 39 -13.06 8.26 12.37
C ALA A 39 -13.37 7.25 11.25
N GLY A 40 -14.43 6.46 11.41
CA GLY A 40 -14.90 5.52 10.40
C GLY A 40 -15.27 6.20 9.08
N LEU A 41 -16.04 7.29 9.12
CA LEU A 41 -16.41 8.07 7.93
C LEU A 41 -15.18 8.60 7.18
N LEU A 42 -14.22 9.18 7.91
CA LEU A 42 -12.99 9.71 7.32
C LEU A 42 -12.15 8.59 6.68
N LEU A 43 -11.96 7.48 7.38
CA LEU A 43 -11.15 6.35 6.90
C LEU A 43 -11.76 5.69 5.66
N ARG A 44 -13.08 5.59 5.57
CA ARG A 44 -13.78 5.08 4.38
C ARG A 44 -13.54 5.92 3.13
N ASN A 45 -13.35 7.24 3.29
CA ASN A 45 -12.98 8.13 2.20
C ASN A 45 -11.48 8.04 1.87
N LEU A 46 -10.64 7.90 2.91
CA LEU A 46 -9.18 7.94 2.77
C LEU A 46 -8.60 6.65 2.16
N PHE A 47 -9.07 5.47 2.58
CA PHE A 47 -8.50 4.19 2.15
C PHE A 47 -8.56 3.96 0.62
N PRO A 48 -9.67 4.23 -0.09
CA PRO A 48 -9.70 4.11 -1.54
C PRO A 48 -8.63 4.95 -2.23
N LYS A 49 -8.45 6.20 -1.78
CA LYS A 49 -7.43 7.12 -2.33
C LYS A 49 -6.02 6.64 -2.02
N PHE A 50 -5.79 6.15 -0.80
CA PHE A 50 -4.51 5.60 -0.37
C PHE A 50 -4.10 4.41 -1.24
N PHE A 51 -4.97 3.41 -1.42
CA PHE A 51 -4.63 2.24 -2.24
C PHE A 51 -4.50 2.59 -3.73
N LEU A 52 -5.34 3.47 -4.27
CA LEU A 52 -5.17 3.94 -5.66
C LEU A 52 -3.84 4.66 -5.89
N PHE A 53 -3.40 5.46 -4.93
CA PHE A 53 -2.11 6.13 -5.00
C PHE A 53 -0.96 5.12 -5.03
N LEU A 54 -0.99 4.11 -4.15
CA LEU A 54 0.02 3.05 -4.14
C LEU A 54 -0.02 2.18 -5.40
N ILE A 55 -1.19 1.89 -5.96
CA ILE A 55 -1.35 1.21 -7.26
C ILE A 55 -0.68 2.02 -8.37
N SER A 56 -0.92 3.34 -8.38
CA SER A 56 -0.36 4.24 -9.40
C SER A 56 1.17 4.28 -9.32
N LEU A 57 1.72 4.33 -8.10
CA LEU A 57 3.16 4.24 -7.87
C LEU A 57 3.72 2.88 -8.30
N ALA A 58 3.06 1.77 -7.97
CA ALA A 58 3.52 0.43 -8.38
C ALA A 58 3.56 0.28 -9.91
N ILE A 59 2.56 0.81 -10.64
CA ILE A 59 2.57 0.83 -12.11
C ILE A 59 3.77 1.64 -12.63
N LEU A 60 4.01 2.83 -12.06
CA LEU A 60 5.15 3.67 -12.43
C LEU A 60 6.49 2.97 -12.13
N SER A 61 6.59 2.26 -11.01
CA SER A 61 7.76 1.47 -10.63
C SER A 61 7.99 0.30 -11.60
N ILE A 62 6.95 -0.42 -12.03
CA ILE A 62 7.08 -1.51 -13.03
C ILE A 62 7.67 -0.96 -14.34
N ILE A 63 7.13 0.16 -14.84
CA ILE A 63 7.61 0.81 -16.06
C ILE A 63 9.06 1.27 -15.87
N SER A 64 9.37 1.87 -14.72
CA SER A 64 10.72 2.35 -14.40
C SER A 64 11.72 1.20 -14.31
N ALA A 65 11.35 0.08 -13.68
CA ALA A 65 12.19 -1.12 -13.61
C ALA A 65 12.47 -1.68 -15.02
N PHE A 66 11.46 -1.72 -15.89
CA PHE A 66 11.60 -2.20 -17.27
C PHE A 66 12.55 -1.35 -18.13
N LEU A 67 12.57 -0.04 -17.89
CA LEU A 67 13.42 0.91 -18.62
C LEU A 67 14.75 1.21 -17.92
N SER A 68 14.98 0.62 -16.74
CA SER A 68 16.19 0.85 -15.95
C SER A 68 17.35 -0.05 -16.38
N ASP A 69 18.54 0.28 -15.90
CA ASP A 69 19.74 -0.55 -16.06
C ASP A 69 19.77 -1.74 -15.07
N LEU A 70 18.74 -1.89 -14.23
CA LEU A 70 18.65 -2.97 -13.25
C LEU A 70 18.19 -4.29 -13.91
N ASN A 71 18.53 -5.41 -13.30
CA ASN A 71 17.97 -6.71 -13.68
C ASN A 71 16.44 -6.70 -13.49
N PHE A 72 15.69 -6.63 -14.59
CA PHE A 72 14.23 -6.50 -14.54
C PHE A 72 13.55 -7.60 -13.71
N VAL A 73 14.04 -8.85 -13.75
CA VAL A 73 13.35 -9.98 -13.13
C VAL A 73 13.10 -9.79 -11.63
N PRO A 74 14.11 -9.61 -10.75
CA PRO A 74 13.85 -9.42 -9.32
C PRO A 74 13.04 -8.15 -9.03
N PHE A 75 13.35 -7.03 -9.68
CA PHE A 75 12.75 -5.73 -9.35
C PHE A 75 11.33 -5.56 -9.91
N GLY A 76 11.09 -6.00 -11.14
CA GLY A 76 9.78 -6.02 -11.78
C GLY A 76 8.80 -6.96 -11.09
N LEU A 77 9.27 -8.13 -10.60
CA LEU A 77 8.42 -9.06 -9.83
C LEU A 77 8.01 -8.47 -8.47
N ILE A 78 8.92 -7.79 -7.77
CA ILE A 78 8.61 -7.10 -6.50
C ILE A 78 7.48 -6.08 -6.71
N GLU A 79 7.56 -5.27 -7.77
CA GLU A 79 6.53 -4.26 -8.03
C GLU A 79 5.24 -4.86 -8.55
N LEU A 80 5.30 -5.95 -9.31
CA LEU A 80 4.10 -6.68 -9.73
C LEU A 80 3.35 -7.25 -8.52
N ILE A 81 4.07 -7.84 -7.55
CA ILE A 81 3.48 -8.30 -6.29
C ILE A 81 2.88 -7.11 -5.54
N SER A 82 3.59 -5.98 -5.48
CA SER A 82 3.10 -4.77 -4.82
C SER A 82 1.82 -4.22 -5.46
N PHE A 83 1.77 -4.16 -6.79
CA PHE A 83 0.59 -3.79 -7.55
C PHE A 83 -0.59 -4.70 -7.24
N LEU A 84 -0.41 -6.02 -7.34
CA LEU A 84 -1.48 -6.99 -7.09
C LEU A 84 -1.98 -6.94 -5.64
N ALA A 85 -1.07 -6.80 -4.67
CA ALA A 85 -1.40 -6.66 -3.26
C ALA A 85 -2.26 -5.42 -3.01
N MET A 86 -1.88 -4.26 -3.55
CA MET A 86 -2.64 -3.02 -3.40
C MET A 86 -3.97 -3.03 -4.15
N LEU A 87 -4.02 -3.69 -5.32
CA LEU A 87 -5.25 -3.92 -6.05
C LEU A 87 -6.23 -4.79 -5.26
N ILE A 88 -5.76 -5.88 -4.64
CA ILE A 88 -6.58 -6.70 -3.75
C ILE A 88 -7.11 -5.85 -2.59
N CYS A 89 -6.25 -5.07 -1.94
CA CYS A 89 -6.65 -4.20 -0.83
C CYS A 89 -7.73 -3.20 -1.24
N TYR A 90 -7.60 -2.59 -2.42
CA TYR A 90 -8.61 -1.69 -2.98
C TYR A 90 -9.95 -2.39 -3.23
N LEU A 91 -9.93 -3.58 -3.84
CA LEU A 91 -11.14 -4.32 -4.20
C LEU A 91 -11.90 -4.87 -3.00
N ILE A 92 -11.24 -5.14 -1.87
CA ILE A 92 -11.90 -5.63 -0.65
C ILE A 92 -12.49 -4.53 0.23
N ILE A 93 -12.22 -3.24 -0.03
CA ILE A 93 -12.76 -2.12 0.76
C ILE A 93 -14.29 -2.18 0.89
N PRO A 94 -15.08 -2.33 -0.20
CA PRO A 94 -16.54 -2.32 -0.09
C PRO A 94 -17.06 -3.45 0.80
N LYS A 95 -16.49 -4.66 0.67
CA LYS A 95 -16.85 -5.81 1.51
C LYS A 95 -16.42 -5.64 2.97
N THR A 96 -15.28 -4.99 3.22
CA THR A 96 -14.79 -4.70 4.57
C THR A 96 -15.73 -3.71 5.27
N ASN A 97 -16.11 -2.65 4.57
CA ASN A 97 -17.05 -1.65 5.05
C ASN A 97 -18.43 -2.23 5.32
N GLN A 98 -18.96 -3.04 4.38
CA GLN A 98 -20.23 -3.75 4.56
C GLN A 98 -20.19 -4.68 5.78
N ALA A 99 -19.12 -5.45 5.97
CA ALA A 99 -18.98 -6.33 7.12
C ALA A 99 -18.99 -5.56 8.44
N ARG A 100 -18.41 -4.35 8.48
CA ARG A 100 -18.48 -3.46 9.65
C ARG A 100 -19.90 -2.95 9.91
N ASP A 101 -20.59 -2.52 8.86
CA ASP A 101 -21.95 -1.96 8.95
C ASP A 101 -22.97 -3.01 9.40
N GLU A 102 -22.80 -4.25 8.95
CA GLU A 102 -23.65 -5.39 9.30
C GLU A 102 -23.23 -6.09 10.61
N LYS A 103 -22.25 -5.54 11.35
CA LYS A 103 -21.68 -6.12 12.60
C LYS A 103 -21.21 -7.58 12.43
N LYS A 104 -20.69 -7.92 11.25
CA LYS A 104 -20.09 -9.24 10.94
C LYS A 104 -18.62 -9.23 11.35
N ASP A 105 -18.37 -9.18 12.66
CA ASP A 105 -17.04 -8.93 13.24
C ASP A 105 -15.95 -9.90 12.74
N SER A 106 -16.28 -11.19 12.61
CA SER A 106 -15.33 -12.21 12.10
C SER A 106 -14.93 -11.95 10.64
N LEU A 107 -15.89 -11.58 9.79
CA LEU A 107 -15.62 -11.26 8.39
C LEU A 107 -14.84 -9.94 8.26
N PHE A 108 -15.22 -8.93 9.04
CA PHE A 108 -14.49 -7.67 9.12
C PHE A 108 -13.04 -7.90 9.53
N ALA A 109 -12.81 -8.64 10.61
CA ALA A 109 -11.47 -8.96 11.11
C ALA A 109 -10.64 -9.69 10.06
N LYS A 110 -11.22 -10.68 9.36
CA LYS A 110 -10.52 -11.40 8.29
C LYS A 110 -10.11 -10.49 7.14
N LEU A 111 -11.04 -9.70 6.59
CA LEU A 111 -10.77 -8.81 5.46
C LEU A 111 -9.78 -7.70 5.84
N HIS A 112 -9.95 -7.12 7.02
CA HIS A 112 -9.03 -6.10 7.54
C HIS A 112 -7.62 -6.67 7.72
N THR A 113 -7.50 -7.87 8.32
CA THR A 113 -6.19 -8.54 8.50
C THR A 113 -5.51 -8.85 7.18
N VAL A 114 -6.26 -9.28 6.15
CA VAL A 114 -5.73 -9.47 4.79
C VAL A 114 -5.17 -8.15 4.25
N SER A 115 -5.92 -7.05 4.36
CA SER A 115 -5.47 -5.72 3.90
C SER A 115 -4.18 -5.27 4.60
N VAL A 116 -4.14 -5.38 5.93
CA VAL A 116 -2.97 -5.00 6.73
C VAL A 116 -1.76 -5.86 6.40
N SER A 117 -1.94 -7.17 6.28
CA SER A 117 -0.84 -8.11 5.98
C SER A 117 -0.24 -7.87 4.59
N LEU A 118 -1.09 -7.63 3.59
CA LEU A 118 -0.65 -7.27 2.24
C LEU A 118 0.08 -5.92 2.22
N THR A 119 -0.42 -4.93 2.96
CA THR A 119 0.23 -3.62 3.08
C THR A 119 1.61 -3.72 3.75
N LEU A 120 1.72 -4.55 4.79
CA LEU A 120 3.01 -4.83 5.44
C LEU A 120 3.98 -5.57 4.52
N LEU A 121 3.48 -6.54 3.74
CA LEU A 121 4.29 -7.23 2.72
C LEU A 121 4.86 -6.23 1.71
N VAL A 122 4.02 -5.33 1.18
CA VAL A 122 4.46 -4.28 0.24
C VAL A 122 5.51 -3.37 0.87
N LEU A 123 5.33 -2.96 2.13
CA LEU A 123 6.32 -2.16 2.85
C LEU A 123 7.67 -2.88 2.93
N ILE A 124 7.69 -4.14 3.35
CA ILE A 124 8.93 -4.93 3.50
C ILE A 124 9.63 -5.09 2.16
N LEU A 125 8.87 -5.44 1.11
CA LEU A 125 9.41 -5.59 -0.23
C LEU A 125 10.02 -4.27 -0.74
N ASN A 126 9.31 -3.15 -0.58
CA ASN A 126 9.79 -1.85 -1.06
C ASN A 126 11.01 -1.35 -0.28
N ILE A 127 11.11 -1.63 1.02
CA ILE A 127 12.31 -1.35 1.81
C ILE A 127 13.47 -2.24 1.36
N SER A 128 13.21 -3.53 1.07
CA SER A 128 14.26 -4.48 0.67
C SER A 128 15.00 -4.08 -0.61
N ILE A 129 14.33 -3.37 -1.53
CA ILE A 129 14.92 -2.85 -2.76
C ILE A 129 16.20 -2.05 -2.47
N PHE A 130 16.18 -1.20 -1.44
CA PHE A 130 17.34 -0.36 -1.08
C PHE A 130 18.55 -1.15 -0.59
N PHE A 131 18.37 -2.41 -0.20
CA PHE A 131 19.46 -3.31 0.19
C PHE A 131 19.91 -4.23 -0.96
N MET A 132 19.09 -4.37 -2.00
CA MET A 132 19.37 -5.19 -3.18
C MET A 132 20.03 -4.43 -4.32
N VAL A 133 19.84 -3.10 -4.35
CA VAL A 133 20.35 -2.21 -5.40
C VAL A 133 21.76 -1.67 -5.07
N VAL A 134 22.27 -1.92 -3.85
CA VAL A 134 23.62 -1.58 -3.39
C VAL A 134 24.66 -2.54 -3.98
#